data_AF-A0A1I5HS13-F1
#
_entry.id   AF-A0A1I5HS13-F1
#
_cell.length_a   1.000
_cell.length_b   1.000
_cell.length_c   1.000
_cell.angle_alpha   90.00
_cell.angle_beta   90.00
_cell.angle_gamma   90.00
#
_symmetry.space_group_name_H-M   'P 1'
#
loop_
_entity.id
_entity.type
_entity.pdbx_description
1 polymer ?
#
loop_
_entity_poly.entity_id
_entity_poly.type
_entity_poly.pdbx_seq_one_letter_code
_entity_poly.pdbx_strand_id
1 'polypeptide(L)'
;MVNDFLKKYQEELISEKIQLKEDMDLLETKIKEEKKFLNVLEESNESYFVEFTPRDINAKNNEKAAEIRQILSELESQMSNKTKQMKFYDSRLVELNALINNTAVINRPSDTNNNQTTINDSIDDSFKNQLESIKDIIVLDPYRAKIELEKLISTL
;
A
#
# COMPACT_ATOMS: atom_id res chain seq x y z
N MET A 1 3.94 0.49 -29.26
CA MET A 1 3.53 -0.93 -29.23
C MET A 1 4.06 -1.68 -28.01
N VAL A 2 5.38 -1.82 -27.81
CA VAL A 2 5.93 -2.53 -26.63
C VAL A 2 5.73 -1.74 -25.33
N ASN A 3 5.99 -0.43 -25.33
CA ASN A 3 5.78 0.40 -24.14
C ASN A 3 4.29 0.45 -23.73
N ASP A 4 3.38 0.57 -24.70
CA ASP A 4 1.92 0.55 -24.47
C ASP A 4 1.47 -0.79 -23.89
N PHE A 5 2.04 -1.90 -24.37
CA PHE A 5 1.80 -3.23 -23.79
C PHE A 5 2.28 -3.31 -22.34
N LEU A 6 3.50 -2.84 -22.04
CA LEU A 6 4.05 -2.85 -20.69
C LEU A 6 3.22 -1.99 -19.73
N LYS A 7 2.71 -0.84 -20.18
CA LYS A 7 1.80 0.01 -19.40
C LYS A 7 0.47 -0.68 -19.13
N LYS A 8 -0.14 -1.30 -20.14
CA LYS A 8 -1.39 -2.04 -19.96
C LYS A 8 -1.22 -3.21 -18.97
N TYR A 9 -0.13 -3.94 -19.09
CA TYR A 9 0.20 -5.02 -18.15
C TYR A 9 0.47 -4.49 -16.73
N GLN A 10 1.04 -3.29 -16.61
CA GLN A 10 1.22 -2.63 -15.33
C GLN A 10 -0.10 -2.29 -14.67
N GLU A 11 -1.04 -1.72 -15.42
CA GLU A 11 -2.38 -1.39 -14.95
C GLU A 11 -3.13 -2.64 -14.46
N GLU A 12 -3.02 -3.75 -15.19
CA GLU A 12 -3.60 -5.04 -14.80
C GLU A 12 -3.03 -5.54 -13.47
N LEU A 13 -1.70 -5.54 -13.30
CA LEU A 13 -1.04 -5.93 -12.05
C LEU A 13 -1.41 -5.00 -10.88
N ILE A 14 -1.58 -3.70 -11.13
CA ILE A 14 -2.04 -2.75 -10.10
C ILE A 14 -3.48 -3.09 -9.69
N SER A 15 -4.36 -3.40 -10.65
CA SER A 15 -5.74 -3.79 -10.34
C SER A 15 -5.81 -5.07 -9.51
N GLU A 16 -5.05 -6.11 -9.90
CA GLU A 16 -4.97 -7.36 -9.14
C GLU A 16 -4.43 -7.13 -7.72
N LYS A 17 -3.43 -6.26 -7.59
CA LYS A 17 -2.87 -5.89 -6.28
C LYS A 17 -3.89 -5.16 -5.40
N ILE A 18 -4.71 -4.28 -5.96
CA ILE A 18 -5.78 -3.59 -5.23
C ILE A 18 -6.81 -4.61 -4.74
N GLN A 19 -7.28 -5.51 -5.62
CA GLN A 19 -8.22 -6.55 -5.24
C GLN A 19 -7.64 -7.47 -4.15
N LEU A 20 -6.37 -7.85 -4.27
CA LEU A 20 -5.68 -8.65 -3.25
C LEU A 20 -5.63 -7.91 -1.90
N LYS A 21 -5.46 -6.58 -1.91
CA LYS A 21 -5.48 -5.77 -0.69
C LYS A 21 -6.86 -5.77 -0.03
N GLU A 22 -7.93 -5.57 -0.80
CA GLU A 22 -9.30 -5.63 -0.29
C GLU A 22 -9.62 -6.99 0.35
N ASP A 23 -9.19 -8.08 -0.30
CA ASP A 23 -9.29 -9.43 0.27
C ASP A 23 -8.51 -9.57 1.59
N MET A 24 -7.32 -8.98 1.70
CA MET A 24 -6.52 -9.00 2.92
C MET A 24 -7.19 -8.21 4.04
N ASP A 25 -7.77 -7.05 3.74
CA ASP A 25 -8.48 -6.22 4.73
C ASP A 25 -9.73 -6.94 5.27
N LEU A 26 -10.47 -7.64 4.39
CA LEU A 26 -11.60 -8.49 4.78
C LEU A 26 -11.13 -9.64 5.68
N LEU A 27 -10.03 -10.29 5.31
CA LEU A 27 -9.45 -11.39 6.08
C LEU A 27 -8.97 -10.93 7.46
N GLU A 28 -8.33 -9.76 7.54
CA GLU A 28 -7.92 -9.15 8.80
C GLU A 28 -9.11 -8.87 9.72
N THR A 29 -10.19 -8.33 9.16
CA THR A 29 -11.44 -8.08 9.88
C THR A 29 -11.98 -9.39 10.46
N LYS A 30 -12.03 -10.45 9.65
CA LYS A 30 -12.48 -11.78 10.10
C LYS A 30 -11.60 -12.34 11.21
N ILE A 31 -10.27 -12.26 11.08
CA ILE A 31 -9.33 -12.70 12.13
C ILE A 31 -9.59 -11.94 13.45
N LYS A 32 -9.82 -10.63 13.37
CA LYS A 32 -10.11 -9.79 14.54
C LYS A 32 -11.42 -10.19 15.22
N GLU A 33 -12.46 -10.47 14.44
CA GLU A 33 -13.74 -10.95 14.95
C GLU A 33 -13.59 -12.30 15.65
N GLU A 34 -12.94 -13.27 15.00
CA GLU A 34 -12.71 -14.60 15.57
C GLU A 34 -11.87 -14.54 16.86
N LYS A 35 -10.83 -13.68 16.92
CA LYS A 35 -10.06 -13.43 18.15
C LYS A 35 -10.93 -12.86 19.27
N LYS A 36 -11.86 -11.95 18.93
CA LYS A 36 -12.80 -11.39 19.90
C LYS A 36 -13.77 -12.46 20.42
N PHE A 37 -14.30 -13.31 19.54
CA PHE A 37 -15.17 -14.42 19.95
C PHE A 37 -14.44 -15.41 20.86
N LEU A 38 -13.19 -15.75 20.52
CA LEU A 38 -12.37 -16.62 21.35
C LEU A 38 -12.18 -16.02 22.74
N ASN A 39 -11.83 -14.74 22.83
CA ASN A 39 -11.62 -14.07 24.11
C ASN A 39 -12.90 -14.08 24.97
N VAL A 40 -14.06 -13.80 24.38
CA VAL A 40 -15.35 -13.87 25.12
C VAL A 40 -15.63 -15.27 25.66
N LEU A 41 -15.31 -16.32 24.90
CA LEU A 41 -15.48 -17.71 25.36
C LEU A 41 -14.50 -18.04 26.49
N GLU A 42 -13.25 -17.60 26.39
CA GLU A 42 -12.23 -17.83 27.42
C GLU A 42 -12.53 -17.05 28.71
N GLU A 43 -12.89 -15.77 28.63
CA GLU A 43 -13.30 -14.95 29.78
C GLU A 43 -14.53 -15.55 30.49
N SER A 44 -15.49 -16.10 29.73
CA SER A 44 -16.65 -16.79 30.32
C SER A 44 -16.28 -18.06 31.08
N ASN A 45 -15.18 -18.72 30.66
CA ASN A 45 -14.66 -19.95 31.25
C ASN A 45 -13.59 -19.73 32.32
N GLU A 46 -13.09 -18.50 32.53
CA GLU A 46 -12.20 -18.13 33.63
C GLU A 46 -12.94 -17.50 34.83
N SER A 47 -14.25 -17.29 34.68
CA SER A 47 -15.07 -16.68 35.72
C SER A 47 -15.13 -17.53 36.99
N TYR A 48 -15.19 -16.89 38.17
CA TYR A 48 -15.45 -17.57 39.45
C TYR A 48 -16.76 -18.40 39.46
N PHE A 49 -17.60 -18.24 38.43
CA PHE A 49 -18.84 -18.98 38.23
C PHE A 49 -18.70 -20.26 37.38
N VAL A 50 -17.50 -20.70 37.03
CA VAL A 50 -17.28 -21.92 36.23
C VAL A 50 -17.87 -23.16 36.90
N GLU A 51 -17.72 -23.28 38.22
CA GLU A 51 -18.31 -24.37 39.01
C GLU A 51 -19.85 -24.31 39.06
N PHE A 52 -20.42 -23.13 38.78
CA PHE A 52 -21.87 -22.89 38.71
C PHE A 52 -22.42 -22.96 37.28
N THR A 53 -21.56 -23.07 36.27
CA THR A 53 -21.95 -23.21 34.87
C THR A 53 -22.29 -24.67 34.58
N PRO A 54 -23.48 -24.98 34.02
CA PRO A 54 -23.84 -26.35 33.68
C PRO A 54 -22.77 -27.04 32.84
N ARG A 55 -22.43 -28.29 33.18
CA ARG A 55 -21.33 -29.04 32.53
C ARG A 55 -21.49 -29.10 31.01
N ASP A 56 -22.70 -29.25 30.52
CA ASP A 56 -22.99 -29.31 29.08
C ASP A 56 -22.66 -28.00 28.36
N ILE A 57 -22.88 -26.87 29.03
CA ILE A 57 -22.56 -25.54 28.48
C ILE A 57 -21.05 -25.31 28.47
N ASN A 58 -20.37 -25.67 29.56
CA ASN A 58 -18.90 -25.54 29.66
C ASN A 58 -18.19 -26.42 28.61
N ALA A 59 -18.62 -27.68 28.45
CA ALA A 59 -18.09 -28.57 27.43
C ALA A 59 -18.24 -28.00 26.02
N LYS A 60 -19.44 -27.48 25.69
CA LYS A 60 -19.72 -26.85 24.39
C LYS A 60 -18.89 -25.58 24.15
N ASN A 61 -18.68 -24.75 25.17
CA ASN A 61 -17.85 -23.56 25.06
C ASN A 61 -16.39 -23.92 24.78
N ASN A 62 -15.85 -24.95 25.44
CA ASN A 62 -14.48 -25.42 25.22
C ASN A 62 -14.29 -26.02 23.82
N GLU A 63 -15.24 -26.83 23.36
CA GLU A 63 -15.26 -27.37 22.00
C GLU A 63 -15.25 -26.25 20.97
N LYS A 64 -16.13 -25.25 21.13
CA LYS A 64 -16.21 -24.10 20.23
C LYS A 64 -14.96 -23.22 20.27
N ALA A 65 -14.33 -23.06 21.43
CA ALA A 65 -13.05 -22.36 21.53
C ALA A 65 -11.94 -23.12 20.77
N ALA A 66 -11.92 -24.45 20.82
CA ALA A 66 -10.98 -25.26 20.04
C ALA A 66 -11.20 -25.11 18.52
N GLU A 67 -12.46 -25.14 18.07
CA GLU A 67 -12.82 -24.88 16.66
C GLU A 67 -12.34 -23.50 16.20
N ILE A 68 -12.61 -22.44 16.98
CA ILE A 68 -12.20 -21.07 16.64
C ILE A 68 -10.66 -20.96 16.56
N ARG A 69 -9.91 -21.63 17.44
CA ARG A 69 -8.44 -21.66 17.36
C ARG A 69 -7.95 -22.31 16.05
N GLN A 70 -8.62 -23.37 15.60
CA GLN A 70 -8.28 -24.01 14.33
C GLN A 70 -8.60 -23.10 13.13
N ILE A 71 -9.77 -22.44 13.15
CA ILE A 71 -10.17 -21.46 12.13
C ILE A 71 -9.17 -20.31 12.08
N LEU A 72 -8.75 -19.77 13.24
CA LEU A 72 -7.75 -18.70 13.31
C LEU A 72 -6.42 -19.12 12.68
N SER A 73 -5.93 -20.32 12.98
CA SER A 73 -4.69 -20.83 12.37
C SER A 73 -4.80 -20.91 10.84
N GLU A 74 -5.96 -21.32 10.31
CA GLU A 74 -6.19 -21.39 8.87
C GLU A 74 -6.26 -19.98 8.24
N LEU A 75 -6.98 -19.05 8.87
CA LEU A 75 -7.07 -17.66 8.40
C LEU A 75 -5.69 -16.96 8.43
N GLU A 76 -4.89 -17.18 9.47
CA GLU A 76 -3.53 -16.64 9.56
C GLU A 76 -2.60 -17.23 8.49
N SER A 77 -2.77 -18.51 8.15
CA SER A 77 -2.07 -19.15 7.02
C SER A 77 -2.45 -18.52 5.68
N GLN A 78 -3.74 -18.29 5.45
CA GLN A 78 -4.23 -17.60 4.25
C GLN A 78 -3.70 -16.16 4.16
N MET A 79 -3.64 -15.44 5.29
CA MET A 79 -3.09 -14.09 5.36
C MET A 79 -1.59 -14.07 5.04
N SER A 80 -0.85 -15.07 5.52
CA SER A 80 0.57 -15.25 5.19
C SER A 80 0.77 -15.49 3.69
N ASN A 81 -0.09 -16.31 3.08
CA ASN A 81 -0.05 -16.57 1.64
C ASN A 81 -0.33 -15.31 0.82
N LYS A 82 -1.43 -14.59 1.12
CA LYS A 82 -1.76 -13.32 0.45
C LYS A 82 -0.65 -12.28 0.62
N THR A 83 -0.01 -12.22 1.79
CA THR A 83 1.16 -11.36 2.02
C THR A 83 2.34 -11.70 1.10
N LYS A 84 2.60 -12.99 0.82
CA LYS A 84 3.63 -13.40 -0.15
C LYS A 84 3.26 -12.99 -1.57
N GLN A 85 1.99 -13.13 -1.96
CA GLN A 85 1.49 -12.67 -3.25
C GLN A 85 1.63 -11.15 -3.39
N MET A 86 1.33 -10.38 -2.35
CA MET A 86 1.51 -8.91 -2.33
C MET A 86 2.98 -8.53 -2.62
N LYS A 87 3.94 -9.19 -1.93
CA LYS A 87 5.37 -8.97 -2.16
C LYS A 87 5.81 -9.34 -3.59
N PHE A 88 5.21 -10.38 -4.16
CA PHE A 88 5.45 -10.76 -5.56
C PHE A 88 5.00 -9.64 -6.52
N TYR A 89 3.77 -9.12 -6.34
CA TYR A 89 3.27 -8.00 -7.13
C TYR A 89 4.12 -6.74 -6.97
N ASP A 90 4.54 -6.40 -5.74
CA ASP A 90 5.43 -5.28 -5.47
C ASP A 90 6.75 -5.40 -6.25
N SER A 91 7.40 -6.56 -6.14
CA SER A 91 8.66 -6.83 -6.83
C SER A 91 8.49 -6.74 -8.35
N ARG A 92 7.42 -7.34 -8.87
CA ARG A 92 7.13 -7.37 -10.30
C ARG A 92 6.82 -5.98 -10.86
N LEU A 93 6.11 -5.13 -10.10
CA LEU A 93 5.84 -3.75 -10.49
C LEU A 93 7.12 -2.91 -10.50
N VAL A 94 8.07 -3.14 -9.59
CA VAL A 94 9.38 -2.47 -9.61
C VAL A 94 10.16 -2.83 -10.87
N GLU A 95 10.24 -4.13 -11.20
CA GLU A 95 10.88 -4.60 -12.44
C GLU A 95 10.23 -3.97 -13.69
N LEU A 96 8.89 -3.95 -13.73
CA LEU A 96 8.15 -3.43 -14.86
C LEU A 96 8.35 -1.92 -15.03
N ASN A 97 8.39 -1.17 -13.94
CA ASN A 97 8.73 0.26 -13.95
C ASN A 97 10.13 0.51 -14.51
N ALA A 98 11.12 -0.30 -14.11
CA ALA A 98 12.47 -0.19 -14.64
C ALA A 98 12.52 -0.45 -16.16
N LEU A 99 11.79 -1.47 -16.64
CA LEU A 99 11.67 -1.77 -18.07
C LEU A 99 11.00 -0.63 -18.85
N ILE A 100 9.89 -0.09 -18.34
CA ILE A 100 9.19 1.04 -18.97
C ILE A 100 10.13 2.24 -19.09
N ASN A 101 10.85 2.58 -18.02
CA ASN A 101 11.81 3.70 -18.02
C ASN A 101 12.97 3.48 -19.01
N ASN A 102 13.55 2.28 -19.05
CA ASN A 102 14.62 1.96 -19.99
C ASN A 102 14.16 2.04 -21.45
N THR A 103 12.94 1.57 -21.77
CA THR A 103 12.39 1.71 -23.13
C THR A 103 12.10 3.15 -23.52
N ALA A 104 11.77 4.03 -22.57
CA ALA A 104 11.60 5.46 -22.80
C ALA A 104 12.93 6.16 -23.14
N VAL A 105 14.06 5.68 -22.60
CA VAL A 105 15.40 6.18 -22.95
C VAL A 105 15.80 5.75 -24.36
N ILE A 106 15.49 4.52 -24.77
CA ILE A 106 15.86 3.96 -26.09
C ILE A 106 15.02 4.56 -27.24
N ASN A 107 13.78 4.99 -26.97
CA ASN A 107 12.91 5.60 -27.98
C ASN A 107 13.12 7.12 -28.17
N ARG A 108 14.14 7.72 -27.53
CA ARG A 108 14.59 9.05 -27.97
C ARG A 108 15.23 8.88 -29.34
N PRO A 109 14.85 9.64 -30.37
CA PRO A 109 15.58 9.63 -31.63
C PRO A 109 17.05 9.92 -31.31
N SER A 110 17.91 8.95 -31.60
CA SER A 110 19.35 9.14 -31.50
C SER A 110 19.74 10.12 -32.60
N ASP A 111 19.78 11.41 -32.26
CA ASP A 111 20.54 12.40 -33.03
C ASP A 111 22.00 11.96 -32.99
N THR A 112 22.37 11.17 -34.00
CA THR A 112 23.76 10.86 -34.31
C THR A 112 24.36 12.13 -34.86
N ASN A 113 24.87 12.99 -33.98
CA ASN A 113 25.91 13.95 -34.32
C ASN A 113 26.74 14.26 -33.09
N ASN A 114 28.00 13.87 -33.18
CA ASN A 114 29.10 14.26 -32.31
C ASN A 114 29.02 15.76 -32.01
N ASN A 115 28.69 16.12 -30.77
CA ASN A 115 29.23 17.29 -30.10
C ASN A 115 29.15 17.01 -28.60
N GLN A 116 30.27 17.19 -27.92
CA GLN A 116 30.32 17.29 -26.46
C GLN A 116 29.45 18.49 -26.04
N THR A 117 28.16 18.27 -25.80
CA THR A 117 27.32 19.22 -25.09
C THR A 117 27.36 18.85 -23.62
N THR A 118 28.10 19.67 -22.88
CA THR A 118 27.98 19.82 -21.43
C THR A 118 26.52 19.75 -21.01
N ILE A 119 26.20 18.78 -20.16
CA ILE A 119 24.91 18.68 -19.47
C ILE A 119 24.77 19.96 -18.63
N ASN A 120 24.01 20.93 -19.11
CA ASN A 120 23.55 22.04 -18.30
C ASN A 120 22.32 21.56 -17.52
N ASP A 121 22.58 20.93 -16.37
CA ASP A 121 21.63 20.78 -15.26
C ASP A 121 21.31 22.15 -14.66
N SER A 122 20.67 23.03 -15.44
CA SER A 122 20.09 24.26 -14.93
C SER A 122 18.58 24.11 -15.01
N ILE A 123 18.02 23.30 -14.11
CA ILE A 123 16.70 23.63 -13.57
C ILE A 123 16.89 25.02 -12.98
N ASP A 124 16.38 26.00 -13.71
CA ASP A 124 16.53 27.43 -13.50
C ASP A 124 16.48 27.75 -11.99
N ASP A 125 17.65 28.03 -11.39
CA ASP A 125 17.84 28.23 -9.94
C ASP A 125 16.84 29.26 -9.36
N SER A 126 16.35 30.14 -10.23
CA SER A 126 15.24 31.06 -10.00
C SER A 126 13.98 30.36 -9.46
N PHE A 127 13.50 29.28 -10.10
CA PHE A 127 12.30 28.55 -9.68
C PHE A 127 12.50 27.84 -8.36
N LYS A 128 13.69 27.28 -8.14
CA LYS A 128 14.03 26.61 -6.88
C LYS A 128 14.01 27.59 -5.71
N ASN A 129 14.59 28.78 -5.90
CA ASN A 129 14.61 29.83 -4.88
C ASN A 129 13.21 30.40 -4.59
N GLN A 130 12.35 30.50 -5.61
CA GLN A 130 10.95 30.91 -5.44
C GLN A 130 10.15 29.89 -4.64
N LEU A 131 10.32 28.60 -4.91
CA LEU A 131 9.65 27.53 -4.16
C LEU A 131 10.13 27.45 -2.70
N GLU A 132 11.42 27.64 -2.44
CA GLU A 132 11.96 27.67 -1.06
C GLU A 132 11.40 28.89 -0.29
N SER A 133 11.25 30.04 -0.94
CA SER A 133 10.65 31.23 -0.32
C SER A 133 9.17 31.02 0.02
N ILE A 134 8.41 30.38 -0.89
CA ILE A 134 7.00 30.06 -0.64
C ILE A 134 6.87 29.05 0.52
N LYS A 135 7.76 28.06 0.59
CA LYS A 135 7.79 27.06 1.67
C LYS A 135 7.91 27.69 3.05
N ASP A 136 8.74 28.72 3.20
CA ASP A 136 8.88 29.44 4.46
C ASP A 136 7.64 30.30 4.79
N ILE A 137 6.97 30.85 3.77
CA ILE A 137 5.75 31.64 3.92
C ILE A 137 4.54 30.77 4.28
N ILE A 138 4.46 29.51 3.82
CA ILE A 138 3.32 28.60 4.08
C ILE A 138 3.02 28.48 5.58
N VAL A 139 4.05 28.50 6.43
CA VAL A 139 3.89 28.35 7.88
C VAL A 139 3.41 29.65 8.54
N LEU A 140 3.78 30.81 8.00
CA LEU A 140 3.44 32.13 8.55
C LEU A 140 2.12 32.70 8.00
N ASP A 141 1.88 32.54 6.70
CA ASP A 141 0.69 33.04 6.00
C ASP A 141 0.29 32.10 4.84
N PRO A 142 -0.60 31.13 5.11
CA PRO A 142 -1.05 30.17 4.11
C PRO A 142 -1.80 30.81 2.93
N TYR A 143 -2.45 31.95 3.13
CA TYR A 143 -3.24 32.60 2.09
C TYR A 143 -2.32 33.30 1.08
N ARG A 144 -1.27 33.96 1.57
CA ARG A 144 -0.24 34.56 0.72
C ARG A 144 0.55 33.51 -0.06
N ALA A 145 0.91 32.40 0.57
CA ALA A 145 1.59 31.30 -0.10
C ALA A 145 0.77 30.74 -1.28
N LYS A 146 -0.56 30.64 -1.11
CA LYS A 146 -1.47 30.22 -2.19
C LYS A 146 -1.41 31.17 -3.40
N ILE A 147 -1.44 32.48 -3.17
CA ILE A 147 -1.39 33.49 -4.24
C ILE A 147 -0.07 33.44 -4.99
N GLU A 148 1.06 33.31 -4.28
CA GLU A 148 2.38 33.23 -4.90
C GLU A 148 2.55 31.92 -5.70
N LEU A 149 1.98 30.82 -5.23
CA LEU A 149 1.96 29.55 -5.95
C LEU A 149 1.10 29.62 -7.22
N GLU A 150 -0.09 30.24 -7.17
CA GLU A 150 -0.95 30.46 -8.34
C GLU A 150 -0.25 31.36 -9.38
N LYS A 151 0.53 32.35 -8.94
CA LYS A 151 1.33 33.19 -9.82
C LYS A 151 2.47 32.42 -10.50
N LEU A 152 3.13 31.51 -9.77
CA LEU A 152 4.18 30.66 -10.31
C LEU A 152 3.63 29.69 -11.35
N ILE A 153 2.47 29.08 -11.07
CA ILE A 153 1.75 28.20 -11.99
C ILE A 153 1.30 28.95 -13.26
N SER A 154 0.89 30.22 -13.12
CA SER A 154 0.48 31.05 -14.28
C SER A 154 1.65 31.53 -15.15
N THR A 155 2.88 31.43 -14.65
CA THR A 155 4.11 31.83 -15.38
C THR A 155 4.68 30.66 -16.20
N LEU A 156 4.22 29.43 -15.93
CA LEU A 156 4.56 28.20 -16.64
C LEU A 156 3.70 28.03 -17.91
#